data_AF-A0A7C6DZ61-F1
#
_entry.id   AF-A0A7C6DZ61-F1
#
_cell.length_a   1.000
_cell.length_b   1.000
_cell.length_c   1.000
_cell.angle_alpha   90.00
_cell.angle_beta   90.00
_cell.angle_gamma   90.00
#
_symmetry.space_group_name_H-M   'P 1'
#
loop_
_entity.id
_entity.type
_entity.pdbx_description
1 polymer ?
#
loop_
_entity_poly.entity_id
_entity_poly.type
_entity_poly.pdbx_seq_one_letter_code
_entity_poly.pdbx_strand_id
1 'polypeptide(L)'
;MTMKVNMLKQLVFLTVTLSIVNSQLFSQEVRITVDTQLVTVPVVVYDRSGRVVTGLGKDDFEILENGVKQSIANYVSAEVPITVMFLVDNSGSMRNELNLLVDVLNVGLASLRPEDTLIVASFDDNKKIKILVPPKKKQDFSNIVTFYPGTGLGYTTTFNAVDSGLKYLQQFV
;
A
#
# COMPACT_ATOMS: atom_id res chain seq x y z
N MET A 1 24.36 -72.46 -38.22
CA MET A 1 23.89 -71.15 -38.77
C MET A 1 22.93 -70.42 -37.82
N THR A 2 22.23 -71.13 -36.93
CA THR A 2 21.24 -70.61 -35.96
C THR A 2 21.82 -69.76 -34.81
N MET A 3 23.01 -70.07 -34.29
CA MET A 3 23.61 -69.30 -33.18
C MET A 3 24.00 -67.87 -33.55
N LYS A 4 24.50 -67.62 -34.77
CA LYS A 4 24.88 -66.27 -35.23
C LYS A 4 23.67 -65.34 -35.33
N VAL A 5 22.50 -65.87 -35.73
CA VAL A 5 21.26 -65.10 -35.87
C VAL A 5 20.68 -64.71 -34.51
N ASN A 6 20.72 -65.61 -33.52
CA ASN A 6 20.29 -65.29 -32.15
C ASN A 6 21.20 -64.26 -31.49
N MET A 7 22.51 -64.36 -31.71
CA MET A 7 23.47 -63.40 -31.18
C MET A 7 23.28 -61.99 -31.77
N LEU A 8 22.97 -61.91 -33.07
CA LEU A 8 22.68 -60.63 -33.73
C LEU A 8 21.36 -60.00 -33.22
N LYS A 9 20.31 -60.82 -32.99
CA LYS A 9 19.05 -60.34 -32.39
C LYS A 9 19.25 -59.80 -30.97
N GLN A 10 20.07 -60.46 -30.15
CA GLN A 10 20.40 -59.99 -28.80
C GLN A 10 21.19 -58.69 -28.82
N LEU A 11 22.12 -58.54 -29.76
CA LEU A 11 22.93 -57.32 -29.89
C LEU A 11 22.08 -56.12 -30.30
N VAL A 12 21.14 -56.29 -31.24
CA VAL A 12 20.20 -55.23 -31.64
C VAL A 12 19.24 -54.87 -30.51
N PHE A 13 18.77 -55.86 -29.75
CA PHE A 13 17.89 -55.60 -28.61
C PHE A 13 18.62 -54.81 -27.52
N LEU A 14 19.89 -55.17 -27.24
CA LEU A 14 20.72 -54.49 -26.25
C LEU A 14 20.98 -53.03 -26.61
N THR A 15 21.32 -52.74 -27.87
CA THR A 15 21.58 -51.35 -28.31
C THR A 15 20.32 -50.48 -28.26
N VAL A 16 19.17 -51.02 -28.67
CA VAL A 16 17.89 -50.30 -28.59
C VAL A 16 17.54 -49.98 -27.14
N THR A 17 17.70 -50.94 -26.22
CA THR A 17 17.46 -50.68 -24.79
C THR A 17 18.42 -49.64 -24.22
N LEU A 18 19.69 -49.64 -24.65
CA LEU A 18 20.69 -48.68 -24.17
C LEU A 18 20.39 -47.24 -24.63
N SER A 19 19.90 -47.07 -25.87
CA SER A 19 19.49 -45.77 -26.40
C SER A 19 18.24 -45.20 -25.71
N ILE A 20 17.29 -46.05 -25.34
CA ILE A 20 16.07 -45.63 -24.62
C ILE A 20 16.41 -45.16 -23.20
N VAL A 21 17.32 -45.85 -22.50
CA VAL A 21 17.76 -45.43 -21.16
C VAL A 21 18.52 -44.10 -21.21
N ASN A 22 19.39 -43.91 -22.21
CA ASN A 22 20.11 -42.64 -22.38
C ASN A 22 19.15 -41.47 -22.65
N SER A 23 18.14 -41.65 -23.49
CA SER A 23 17.16 -40.59 -23.77
C SER A 23 16.32 -40.18 -22.55
N GLN A 24 16.06 -41.10 -21.62
CA GLN A 24 15.41 -40.78 -20.34
C GLN A 24 16.34 -40.05 -19.36
N LEU A 25 17.65 -40.36 -19.35
CA LEU A 25 18.64 -39.71 -18.49
C LEU A 25 18.94 -38.25 -18.90
N PHE A 26 18.74 -37.90 -20.17
CA PHE A 26 18.95 -36.53 -20.68
C PHE A 26 17.70 -35.63 -20.64
N SER A 27 16.56 -36.12 -20.16
CA SER A 27 15.34 -35.30 -20.00
C SER A 27 15.32 -34.61 -18.63
N GLN A 28 16.35 -33.82 -18.33
CA GLN A 28 16.30 -32.91 -17.18
C GLN A 28 15.53 -31.66 -17.63
N GLU A 29 14.28 -31.51 -17.17
CA GLU A 29 13.53 -30.28 -17.39
C GLU A 29 14.28 -29.11 -16.74
N VAL A 30 14.90 -28.27 -17.57
CA VAL A 30 15.54 -27.04 -17.10
C VAL A 30 14.43 -26.08 -16.68
N ARG A 31 14.15 -26.03 -15.37
CA ARG A 31 13.20 -25.08 -14.80
C ARG A 31 13.89 -23.74 -14.62
N ILE A 32 13.60 -22.79 -15.51
CA ILE A 32 14.05 -21.41 -15.38
C ILE A 32 13.15 -20.73 -14.35
N THR A 33 13.72 -20.36 -13.20
CA THR A 33 13.04 -19.54 -12.19
C THR A 33 13.54 -18.11 -12.34
N VAL A 34 12.66 -17.17 -12.65
CA VAL A 34 12.98 -15.74 -12.71
C VAL A 34 12.44 -15.10 -11.44
N ASP A 35 13.32 -14.46 -10.67
CA ASP A 35 12.93 -13.65 -9.51
C ASP A 35 12.61 -12.24 -10.00
N THR A 36 11.41 -11.74 -9.73
CA THR A 36 10.95 -10.41 -10.17
C THR A 36 10.67 -9.54 -8.97
N GLN A 37 11.36 -8.40 -8.87
CA GLN A 37 11.10 -7.42 -7.83
C GLN A 37 10.02 -6.42 -8.28
N LEU A 38 8.84 -6.49 -7.67
CA LEU A 38 7.79 -5.48 -7.86
C LEU A 38 8.18 -4.20 -7.11
N VAL A 39 8.17 -3.07 -7.81
CA VAL A 39 8.46 -1.73 -7.25
C VAL A 39 7.23 -0.85 -7.41
N THR A 40 6.85 -0.14 -6.34
CA THR A 40 5.72 0.81 -6.37
C THR A 40 6.23 2.20 -6.74
N VAL A 41 5.64 2.81 -7.77
CA VAL A 41 5.97 4.17 -8.22
C VAL A 41 4.75 5.07 -8.05
N PRO A 42 4.70 5.93 -7.00
CA PRO A 42 3.60 6.87 -6.81
C PRO A 42 3.73 8.04 -7.80
N VAL A 43 2.63 8.40 -8.47
CA VAL A 43 2.60 9.48 -9.48
C VAL A 43 1.41 10.40 -9.24
N VAL A 44 1.65 11.72 -9.33
CA VAL A 44 0.61 12.75 -9.37
C VAL A 44 0.90 13.66 -10.56
N VAL A 45 -0.10 13.87 -11.42
CA VAL A 45 0.02 14.70 -12.62
C VAL A 45 -0.72 16.01 -12.41
N TYR A 46 -0.10 17.12 -12.79
CA TYR A 46 -0.68 18.46 -12.69
C TYR A 46 -0.81 19.08 -14.08
N ASP A 47 -1.88 19.86 -14.29
CA ASP A 47 -2.04 20.69 -15.48
C ASP A 47 -1.18 21.96 -15.39
N ARG A 48 -1.17 22.77 -16.46
CA ARG A 48 -0.42 24.04 -16.51
C ARG A 48 -0.88 25.07 -15.46
N SER A 49 -2.07 24.90 -14.92
CA SER A 49 -2.66 25.77 -13.89
C SER A 49 -2.42 25.23 -12.47
N GLY A 50 -1.69 24.12 -12.32
CA GLY A 50 -1.40 23.50 -11.02
C GLY A 50 -2.53 22.65 -10.46
N ARG A 51 -3.55 22.32 -11.25
CA ARG A 51 -4.66 21.44 -10.82
C ARG A 51 -4.28 19.99 -11.08
N VAL A 52 -4.64 19.10 -10.15
CA VAL A 52 -4.44 17.66 -10.33
C VAL A 52 -5.26 17.17 -11.52
N VAL A 53 -4.61 16.46 -12.44
CA VAL A 53 -5.26 15.79 -13.56
C VAL A 53 -5.81 14.46 -13.08
N THR A 54 -7.13 14.28 -13.21
CA THR A 54 -7.85 13.07 -12.80
C THR A 54 -8.23 12.22 -14.01
N GLY A 55 -8.48 10.93 -13.79
CA GLY A 55 -9.00 10.02 -14.83
C GLY A 55 -7.96 9.48 -15.81
N LEU A 56 -6.66 9.65 -15.52
CA LEU A 56 -5.58 9.02 -16.30
C LEU A 56 -5.58 7.51 -16.07
N GLY A 57 -5.62 6.72 -17.12
CA GLY A 57 -5.53 5.26 -17.07
C GLY A 57 -4.10 4.75 -17.16
N LYS A 58 -3.93 3.42 -17.08
CA LYS A 58 -2.64 2.73 -17.24
C LYS A 58 -1.91 3.13 -18.53
N ASP A 59 -2.66 3.29 -19.62
CA ASP A 59 -2.12 3.55 -20.96
C ASP A 59 -1.63 4.99 -21.16
N ASP A 60 -1.93 5.89 -20.22
CA ASP A 60 -1.42 7.26 -20.20
C ASP A 60 0.00 7.36 -19.61
N PHE A 61 0.57 6.24 -19.15
CA PHE A 61 1.89 6.19 -18.51
C PHE A 61 2.85 5.22 -19.22
N GLU A 62 4.11 5.62 -19.30
CA GLU A 62 5.22 4.77 -19.70
C GLU A 62 6.31 4.80 -18.62
N ILE A 63 6.70 3.62 -18.12
CA ILE A 63 7.82 3.49 -17.18
C ILE A 63 9.06 3.09 -17.98
N LEU A 64 10.14 3.85 -17.78
CA LEU A 64 11.44 3.60 -18.39
C LEU A 64 12.45 3.36 -17.27
N GLU A 65 13.19 2.26 -17.36
CA GLU A 65 14.36 2.00 -16.51
C GLU A 65 15.59 2.04 -17.40
N ASN A 66 16.50 3.00 -17.14
CA ASN A 66 17.70 3.22 -17.96
C ASN A 66 17.39 3.35 -19.47
N GLY A 67 16.25 3.97 -19.80
CA GLY A 67 15.79 4.15 -21.18
C GLY A 67 15.11 2.92 -21.80
N VAL A 68 14.97 1.81 -21.06
CA VAL A 68 14.25 0.61 -21.51
C VAL A 68 12.84 0.60 -20.93
N LYS A 69 11.83 0.40 -21.79
CA LYS A 69 10.42 0.35 -21.39
C LYS A 69 10.17 -0.85 -20.45
N GLN A 70 9.55 -0.58 -19.32
CA GLN A 70 9.13 -1.57 -18.34
C GLN A 70 7.63 -1.83 -18.42
N SER A 71 7.22 -3.06 -18.15
CA SER A 71 5.80 -3.42 -18.11
C SER A 71 5.18 -2.99 -16.79
N ILE A 72 4.05 -2.28 -16.85
CA ILE A 72 3.25 -1.96 -15.67
C ILE A 72 2.44 -3.22 -15.30
N ALA A 73 2.88 -3.93 -14.26
CA ALA A 73 2.21 -5.15 -13.79
C ALA A 73 0.83 -4.86 -13.19
N ASN A 74 0.76 -3.88 -12.28
CA ASN A 74 -0.46 -3.42 -11.63
C ASN A 74 -0.59 -1.92 -11.79
N TYR A 75 -1.81 -1.46 -12.08
CA TYR A 75 -2.17 -0.06 -12.08
C TYR A 75 -3.31 0.14 -11.09
N VAL A 76 -3.15 1.11 -10.21
CA VAL A 76 -4.18 1.51 -9.23
C VAL A 76 -4.38 3.01 -9.39
N SER A 77 -5.55 3.40 -9.89
CA SER A 77 -5.97 4.79 -9.80
C SER A 77 -6.15 5.12 -8.33
N ALA A 78 -5.69 6.29 -7.88
CA ALA A 78 -5.78 6.75 -6.49
C ALA A 78 -7.23 7.05 -6.03
N GLU A 79 -8.21 6.34 -6.58
CA GLU A 79 -9.59 6.31 -6.12
C GLU A 79 -9.81 5.33 -4.97
N VAL A 80 -8.75 4.66 -4.48
CA VAL A 80 -8.86 3.83 -3.27
C VAL A 80 -9.26 4.72 -2.09
N PRO A 81 -10.25 4.34 -1.28
CA PRO A 81 -10.62 5.09 -0.08
C PRO A 81 -9.41 5.31 0.82
N ILE A 82 -9.18 6.55 1.25
CA ILE A 82 -8.07 6.86 2.16
C ILE A 82 -8.54 6.87 3.61
N THR A 83 -7.60 6.67 4.53
CA THR A 83 -7.83 6.90 5.97
C THR A 83 -7.04 8.13 6.42
N VAL A 84 -7.74 9.13 6.95
CA VAL A 84 -7.15 10.39 7.42
C VAL A 84 -7.35 10.53 8.92
N MET A 85 -6.26 10.80 9.64
CA MET A 85 -6.30 11.08 11.07
C MET A 85 -6.03 12.56 11.34
N PHE A 86 -7.02 13.25 11.89
CA PHE A 86 -6.84 14.59 12.46
C PHE A 86 -6.28 14.45 13.87
N LEU A 87 -5.00 14.80 14.02
CA LEU A 87 -4.31 14.81 15.30
C LEU A 87 -4.24 16.24 15.84
N VAL A 88 -5.01 16.51 16.87
CA VAL A 88 -5.34 17.86 17.33
C VAL A 88 -4.61 18.21 18.62
N ASP A 89 -3.92 19.34 18.64
CA ASP A 89 -3.37 19.90 19.87
C ASP A 89 -4.51 20.43 20.76
N ASN A 90 -4.60 19.91 21.98
CA ASN A 90 -5.54 20.32 23.02
C ASN A 90 -4.81 20.77 24.30
N SER A 91 -3.58 21.26 24.18
CA SER A 91 -2.82 21.87 25.27
C SER A 91 -3.49 23.13 25.81
N GLY A 92 -3.07 23.56 27.01
CA GLY A 92 -3.67 24.71 27.70
C GLY A 92 -3.63 26.04 26.93
N SER A 93 -2.72 26.20 25.96
CA SER A 93 -2.65 27.37 25.07
C SER A 93 -3.74 27.36 23.98
N MET A 94 -4.28 26.19 23.63
CA MET A 94 -5.31 26.03 22.59
C MET A 94 -6.73 26.33 23.09
N ARG A 95 -6.91 26.65 24.39
CA ARG A 95 -8.22 26.87 25.02
C ARG A 95 -9.08 27.92 24.32
N ASN A 96 -8.47 28.99 23.80
CA ASN A 96 -9.18 30.07 23.12
C ASN A 96 -9.38 29.80 21.62
N GLU A 97 -8.73 28.77 21.07
CA GLU A 97 -8.69 28.45 19.64
C GLU A 97 -9.59 27.26 19.28
N LEU A 98 -10.36 26.74 20.24
CA LEU A 98 -11.22 25.56 20.03
C LEU A 98 -12.28 25.78 18.94
N ASN A 99 -12.82 26.99 18.82
CA ASN A 99 -13.79 27.31 17.77
C ASN A 99 -13.12 27.31 16.38
N LEU A 100 -11.95 27.92 16.25
CA LEU A 100 -11.16 27.91 15.02
C LEU A 100 -10.81 26.48 14.59
N LEU A 101 -10.45 25.63 15.56
CA LEU A 101 -10.16 24.23 15.31
C LEU A 101 -11.37 23.46 14.74
N VAL A 102 -12.58 23.71 15.26
CA VAL A 102 -13.81 23.11 14.72
C VAL A 102 -14.02 23.54 13.27
N ASP A 103 -13.79 24.82 12.95
CA ASP A 103 -13.90 25.33 11.59
C ASP A 103 -12.90 24.67 10.64
N VAL A 104 -11.64 24.54 11.06
CA VAL A 104 -10.59 23.87 10.27
C VAL A 104 -10.93 22.40 10.02
N LEU A 105 -11.45 21.70 11.04
CA LEU A 105 -11.89 20.32 10.89
C LEU A 105 -13.07 20.21 9.93
N ASN A 106 -14.02 21.13 9.97
CA ASN A 106 -15.14 21.16 9.03
C ASN A 106 -14.67 21.34 7.58
N VAL A 107 -13.69 22.22 7.35
CA VAL A 107 -13.08 22.40 6.02
C VAL A 107 -12.34 21.13 5.56
N GLY A 108 -11.56 20.52 6.45
CA GLY A 108 -10.88 19.26 6.17
C GLY A 108 -11.85 18.13 5.83
N LEU A 109 -12.93 18.01 6.60
CA LEU A 109 -14.00 17.03 6.39
C LEU A 109 -14.74 17.23 5.07
N ALA A 110 -14.96 18.48 4.65
CA ALA A 110 -15.59 18.79 3.37
C ALA A 110 -14.75 18.37 2.15
N SER A 111 -13.44 18.13 2.35
CA SER A 111 -12.52 17.72 1.29
C SER A 111 -12.43 16.20 1.12
N LEU A 112 -13.03 15.42 2.03
CA LEU A 112 -13.05 13.96 1.98
C LEU A 112 -14.20 13.42 1.13
N ARG A 113 -13.96 12.32 0.42
CA ARG A 113 -15.00 11.59 -0.32
C ARG A 113 -15.87 10.76 0.63
N PRO A 114 -17.11 10.41 0.26
CA PRO A 114 -18.02 9.63 1.09
C PRO A 114 -17.44 8.33 1.66
N GLU A 115 -16.61 7.66 0.87
CA GLU A 115 -15.93 6.39 1.16
C GLU A 115 -14.68 6.53 2.04
N ASP A 116 -14.10 7.73 2.14
CA ASP A 116 -12.90 7.97 2.93
C ASP A 116 -13.20 7.82 4.43
N THR A 117 -12.25 7.29 5.17
CA THR A 117 -12.34 7.07 6.62
C THR A 117 -11.63 8.20 7.36
N LEU A 118 -12.28 8.75 8.37
CA LEU A 118 -11.69 9.73 9.26
C LEU A 118 -11.52 9.18 10.68
N ILE A 119 -10.48 9.67 11.34
CA ILE A 119 -10.20 9.47 12.76
C ILE A 119 -9.91 10.86 13.33
N VAL A 120 -10.42 11.16 14.52
CA VAL A 120 -10.05 12.38 15.24
C VAL A 120 -9.48 12.00 16.59
N ALA A 121 -8.28 12.48 16.87
CA ALA A 121 -7.63 12.30 18.15
C ALA A 121 -7.06 13.63 18.65
N SER A 122 -7.04 13.80 19.97
CA SER A 122 -6.38 14.94 20.61
C SER A 122 -5.14 14.50 21.38
N PHE A 123 -4.20 15.41 21.54
CA PHE A 123 -3.05 15.26 22.43
C PHE A 123 -2.82 16.52 23.24
N ASP A 124 -2.17 16.38 24.39
CA ASP A 124 -1.81 17.48 25.28
C ASP A 124 -0.40 17.23 25.87
N ASP A 125 -0.18 17.57 27.15
CA ASP A 125 1.05 17.27 27.88
C ASP A 125 1.16 15.80 28.29
N ASN A 126 0.10 15.00 28.13
CA ASN A 126 0.15 13.56 28.34
C ASN A 126 0.78 12.86 27.13
N LYS A 127 1.59 11.83 27.41
CA LYS A 127 2.28 11.03 26.38
C LYS A 127 1.36 10.14 25.52
N LYS A 128 0.04 10.25 25.65
CA LYS A 128 -0.94 9.41 24.97
C LYS A 128 -1.94 10.27 24.22
N ILE A 129 -2.24 9.87 23.00
CA ILE A 129 -3.37 10.43 22.25
C ILE A 129 -4.70 9.95 22.86
N LYS A 130 -5.72 10.80 22.80
CA LYS A 130 -7.10 10.49 23.15
C LYS A 130 -7.91 10.42 21.87
N ILE A 131 -8.51 9.27 21.58
CA ILE A 131 -9.42 9.12 20.44
C ILE A 131 -10.74 9.83 20.77
N LEU A 132 -11.09 10.83 19.96
CA LEU A 132 -12.34 11.57 20.05
C LEU A 132 -13.38 10.99 19.08
N VAL A 133 -12.93 10.61 17.89
CA VAL A 133 -13.74 9.95 16.87
C VAL A 133 -12.96 8.71 16.41
N PRO A 134 -13.46 7.49 16.69
CA PRO A 134 -12.87 6.26 16.13
C PRO A 134 -13.07 6.21 14.60
N PRO A 135 -12.40 5.29 13.89
CA PRO A 135 -12.51 5.19 12.44
C PRO A 135 -13.97 5.19 11.97
N LYS A 136 -14.31 6.19 11.15
CA LYS A 136 -15.67 6.39 10.64
C LYS A 136 -15.61 6.84 9.18
N LYS A 137 -16.42 6.24 8.32
CA LYS A 137 -16.56 6.73 6.94
C LYS A 137 -17.21 8.11 6.92
N LYS A 138 -16.78 8.96 6.01
CA LYS A 138 -17.27 10.34 5.87
C LYS A 138 -18.78 10.41 5.66
N GLN A 139 -19.35 9.48 4.89
CA GLN A 139 -20.79 9.38 4.66
C GLN A 139 -21.60 9.12 5.94
N ASP A 140 -20.99 8.45 6.92
CA ASP A 140 -21.64 8.06 8.18
C ASP A 140 -21.29 9.06 9.31
N PHE A 141 -20.60 10.14 8.99
CA PHE A 141 -20.16 11.15 9.95
C PHE A 141 -21.22 12.23 10.10
N SER A 142 -21.99 12.15 11.18
CA SER A 142 -23.06 13.10 11.53
C SER A 142 -22.72 14.00 12.73
N ASN A 143 -21.53 13.85 13.32
CA ASN A 143 -21.23 14.40 14.64
C ASN A 143 -20.46 15.72 14.57
N ILE A 144 -20.83 16.66 15.44
CA ILE A 144 -19.94 17.77 15.82
C ILE A 144 -18.85 17.17 16.72
N VAL A 145 -17.58 17.38 16.37
CA VAL A 145 -16.49 16.98 17.27
C VAL A 145 -16.45 17.97 18.43
N THR A 146 -16.84 17.51 19.61
CA THR A 146 -16.75 18.34 20.82
C THR A 146 -15.34 18.27 21.39
N PHE A 147 -14.67 19.41 21.42
CA PHE A 147 -13.41 19.57 22.13
C PHE A 147 -13.66 20.10 23.53
N TYR A 148 -13.00 19.48 24.51
CA TYR A 148 -12.97 19.97 25.88
C TYR A 148 -11.58 20.53 26.14
N PRO A 149 -11.45 21.76 26.65
CA PRO A 149 -10.16 22.37 26.89
C PRO A 149 -9.30 21.47 27.78
N GLY A 150 -8.07 21.18 27.33
CA GLY A 150 -7.13 20.40 28.11
C GLY A 150 -6.81 21.08 29.45
N THR A 151 -6.57 20.28 30.48
CA THR A 151 -6.19 20.75 31.81
C THR A 151 -4.69 20.98 31.96
N GLY A 152 -3.90 20.64 30.93
CA GLY A 152 -2.45 20.68 30.95
C GLY A 152 -1.85 22.08 31.17
N LEU A 153 -0.68 22.11 31.80
CA LEU A 153 -0.03 23.33 32.30
C LEU A 153 1.04 23.93 31.36
N GLY A 154 1.19 23.40 30.13
CA GLY A 154 1.93 24.12 29.08
C GLY A 154 3.00 23.34 28.30
N TYR A 155 3.00 22.00 28.32
CA TYR A 155 3.85 21.21 27.43
C TYR A 155 3.05 20.60 26.28
N THR A 156 3.64 20.58 25.09
CA THR A 156 3.04 19.97 23.90
C THR A 156 3.93 18.82 23.45
N THR A 157 3.40 17.60 23.44
CA THR A 157 4.20 16.39 23.14
C THR A 157 4.05 15.92 21.69
N THR A 158 4.17 16.84 20.72
CA THR A 158 3.86 16.59 19.29
C THR A 158 4.54 15.35 18.71
N PHE A 159 5.85 15.15 18.96
CA PHE A 159 6.56 13.95 18.45
C PHE A 159 5.96 12.64 18.98
N ASN A 160 5.61 12.59 20.26
CA ASN A 160 4.98 11.40 20.86
C ASN A 160 3.56 11.21 20.33
N ALA A 161 2.85 12.32 20.08
CA ALA A 161 1.51 12.28 19.51
C ALA A 161 1.54 11.72 18.08
N VAL A 162 2.50 12.13 17.25
CA VAL A 162 2.69 11.61 15.89
C VAL A 162 3.07 10.12 15.93
N ASP A 163 4.03 9.72 16.76
CA ASP A 163 4.41 8.31 16.92
C ASP A 163 3.23 7.44 17.39
N SER A 164 2.46 7.92 18.37
CA SER A 164 1.26 7.22 18.87
C SER A 164 0.16 7.16 17.82
N GLY A 165 -0.04 8.24 17.05
CA GLY A 165 -0.99 8.31 15.95
C GLY A 165 -0.65 7.33 14.83
N LEU A 166 0.62 7.25 14.45
CA LEU A 166 1.08 6.30 13.44
C LEU A 166 0.88 4.85 13.90
N LYS A 167 1.24 4.52 15.14
CA LYS A 167 0.99 3.19 15.74
C LYS A 167 -0.49 2.83 15.81
N TYR A 168 -1.36 3.83 15.99
CA TYR A 168 -2.81 3.62 15.97
C TYR A 168 -3.30 3.36 14.54
N LEU A 169 -2.87 4.15 13.57
CA LEU A 169 -3.24 3.99 12.16
C LEU A 169 -2.83 2.63 11.59
N GLN A 170 -1.65 2.13 11.96
CA GLN A 170 -1.14 0.81 11.56
C GLN A 170 -2.02 -0.36 11.99
N GLN A 171 -3.00 -0.17 12.87
CA GLN A 171 -3.96 -1.22 13.25
C GLN A 171 -5.04 -1.45 12.19
N PHE A 172 -5.15 -0.55 11.21
CA PHE A 172 -6.22 -0.53 10.20
C PHE A 172 -5.68 -0.68 8.76
N VAL A 173 -4.37 -0.82 8.59
CA VAL A 173 -3.67 -1.03 7.30
C VAL A 173 -3.02 -2.40 7.32
#